data_AF-A0A151SK71-F1
#
_entry.id   AF-A0A151SK71-F1
#
_cell.length_a   1.000
_cell.length_b   1.000
_cell.length_c   1.000
_cell.angle_alpha   90.00
_cell.angle_beta   90.00
_cell.angle_gamma   90.00
#
_symmetry.space_group_name_H-M   'P 1'
#
loop_
_entity.id
_entity.type
_entity.pdbx_description
1 polymer ?
#
loop_
_entity_poly.entity_id
_entity_poly.type
_entity_poly.pdbx_seq_one_letter_code
_entity_poly.pdbx_strand_id
1 'polypeptide(L)'
;MSRFNKAALEIRDLNPAVALHHLTTALKPGPFVNSIYKKPPTNMDDLRRRADKYMQMEELADFCNQARAETVGETKKLMYV
;
A
#
# COMPACT_ATOMS: atom_id res chain seq x y z
N MET A 1 5.70 6.79 18.39
CA MET A 1 4.68 7.33 17.48
C MET A 1 4.50 8.86 17.56
N SER A 2 5.22 9.61 18.42
CA SER A 2 4.97 11.06 18.63
C SER A 2 5.78 12.03 17.76
N ARG A 3 6.88 11.58 17.14
CA ARG A 3 7.82 12.46 16.43
C ARG A 3 7.29 13.00 15.09
N PHE A 4 6.51 12.20 14.36
CA PHE A 4 5.98 12.59 13.04
C PHE A 4 4.78 13.54 13.14
N ASN A 5 3.92 13.35 14.14
CA ASN A 5 2.72 14.17 14.29
C ASN A 5 3.04 15.63 14.65
N LYS A 6 4.11 15.88 15.42
CA LYS A 6 4.44 17.25 15.84
C LYS A 6 4.97 18.10 14.69
N ALA A 7 5.88 17.56 13.86
CA ALA A 7 6.42 18.29 12.71
C ALA A 7 5.37 18.56 11.61
N ALA A 8 4.41 17.64 11.42
CA ALA A 8 3.34 17.82 10.44
C ALA A 8 2.30 18.89 10.86
N LEU A 9 2.08 19.07 12.17
CA LEU A 9 1.15 20.07 12.72
C LEU A 9 1.73 21.50 12.77
N GLU A 10 3.05 21.65 12.69
CA GLU A 10 3.74 22.96 12.72
C GLU A 10 3.79 23.66 11.35
N ILE A 11 3.43 22.98 10.26
CA ILE A 11 3.34 23.61 8.93
C ILE A 11 2.00 24.36 8.83
N ARG A 12 1.97 25.58 9.39
CA ARG A 12 0.87 26.52 9.16
C ARG A 12 0.66 26.70 7.66
N ASP A 13 -0.59 26.60 7.22
CA ASP A 13 -1.03 26.80 5.83
C ASP A 13 -0.46 25.82 4.79
N LEU A 14 -0.14 24.57 5.18
CA LEU A 14 0.26 23.54 4.22
C LEU A 14 -0.85 23.34 3.16
N ASN A 15 -0.58 23.80 1.95
CA ASN A 15 -1.49 23.64 0.82
C ASN A 15 -1.76 22.13 0.60
N PRO A 16 -3.02 21.67 0.65
CA PRO A 16 -3.36 20.25 0.49
C PRO A 16 -2.84 19.62 -0.81
N ALA A 17 -2.74 20.40 -1.89
CA ALA A 17 -2.18 19.93 -3.15
C ALA A 17 -0.66 19.70 -3.04
N VAL A 18 0.05 20.57 -2.31
CA VAL A 18 1.49 20.43 -2.04
C VAL A 18 1.74 19.25 -1.11
N ALA A 19 0.94 19.08 -0.07
CA ALA A 19 0.99 17.91 0.81
C ALA A 19 0.77 16.60 0.04
N LEU A 20 -0.25 16.56 -0.81
CA LEU A 20 -0.59 15.40 -1.64
C LEU A 20 0.54 15.07 -2.63
N HIS A 21 1.13 16.08 -3.25
CA HIS A 21 2.26 15.90 -4.16
C HIS A 21 3.49 15.33 -3.43
N HIS A 22 3.88 15.91 -2.30
CA HIS A 22 5.01 15.40 -1.52
C HIS A 22 4.75 14.00 -0.97
N LEU A 23 3.53 13.72 -0.51
CA LEU A 23 3.19 12.39 -0.01
C LEU A 23 3.28 11.34 -1.12
N THR A 24 2.73 11.61 -2.30
CA THR A 24 2.75 10.64 -3.41
C THR A 24 4.15 10.41 -3.97
N THR A 25 5.01 11.43 -3.98
CA THR A 25 6.41 11.33 -4.45
C THR A 25 7.35 10.67 -3.45
N ALA A 26 7.03 10.70 -2.15
CA ALA A 26 7.82 10.05 -1.10
C ALA A 26 7.56 8.52 -0.98
N LEU A 27 6.57 7.98 -1.70
CA LEU A 27 6.25 6.56 -1.65
C LEU A 27 7.32 5.71 -2.34
N LYS A 28 7.55 4.50 -1.80
CA LYS A 28 8.43 3.52 -2.42
C LYS A 28 7.87 3.09 -3.79
N PRO A 29 8.69 3.00 -4.85
CA PRO A 29 8.24 2.50 -6.14
C PRO A 29 7.60 1.11 -6.02
N GLY A 30 6.49 0.89 -6.72
CA GLY A 30 5.75 -0.37 -6.69
C GLY A 30 4.40 -0.29 -7.40
N PRO A 31 3.63 -1.40 -7.42
CA PRO A 31 2.33 -1.47 -8.10
C PRO A 31 1.35 -0.38 -7.64
N PHE A 32 1.31 -0.11 -6.34
CA PHE A 32 0.49 0.95 -5.77
C PHE A 32 0.86 2.33 -6.35
N VAL A 33 2.14 2.70 -6.31
CA VAL A 33 2.62 3.99 -6.84
C VAL A 33 2.38 4.12 -8.35
N ASN A 34 2.58 3.05 -9.11
CA ASN A 34 2.26 3.04 -10.55
C ASN A 34 0.78 3.36 -10.82
N SER A 35 -0.12 2.87 -9.96
CA SER A 35 -1.55 3.16 -10.06
C SER A 35 -1.88 4.63 -9.77
N ILE A 36 -1.17 5.23 -8.81
CA ILE A 36 -1.28 6.64 -8.45
C ILE A 36 -0.82 7.53 -9.63
N TYR A 37 0.27 7.18 -10.32
CA TYR A 37 0.71 7.91 -11.51
C TYR A 37 -0.26 7.77 -12.70
N LYS A 38 -0.81 6.57 -12.92
CA LYS A 38 -1.80 6.34 -14.00
C LYS A 38 -3.08 7.15 -13.80
N LYS A 39 -3.51 7.30 -12.55
CA LYS A 39 -4.67 8.10 -12.17
C LYS A 39 -4.33 8.88 -10.90
N PRO A 40 -3.88 10.14 -11.01
CA PRO A 40 -3.56 10.93 -9.84
C PRO A 40 -4.75 11.01 -8.85
N PRO A 41 -4.49 11.01 -7.54
CA PRO A 41 -5.52 11.21 -6.54
C PRO A 41 -5.97 12.68 -6.53
N THR A 42 -7.26 12.91 -6.31
CA THR A 42 -7.81 14.29 -6.29
C THR A 42 -7.58 14.98 -4.95
N ASN A 43 -7.54 14.21 -3.85
CA ASN A 43 -7.32 14.71 -2.49
C ASN A 43 -6.78 13.58 -1.60
N MET A 44 -6.50 13.92 -0.34
CA MET A 44 -5.94 12.98 0.64
C MET A 44 -6.89 11.81 0.96
N ASP A 45 -8.21 12.01 0.95
CA ASP A 45 -9.17 10.93 1.22
C ASP A 45 -9.25 9.93 0.07
N ASP A 46 -9.17 10.39 -1.17
CA ASP A 46 -9.05 9.52 -2.34
C ASP A 46 -7.75 8.69 -2.29
N LEU A 47 -6.63 9.33 -1.94
CA LEU A 47 -5.37 8.61 -1.75
C LEU A 47 -5.48 7.54 -0.64
N ARG A 48 -6.09 7.87 0.50
CA ARG A 48 -6.30 6.93 1.61
C ARG A 48 -7.19 5.75 1.22
N ARG A 49 -8.35 6.01 0.60
CA ARG A 49 -9.25 4.94 0.12
C ARG A 49 -8.56 3.99 -0.86
N ARG A 50 -7.70 4.52 -1.73
CA ARG A 50 -6.92 3.69 -2.66
C ARG A 50 -5.85 2.87 -1.94
N ALA A 51 -5.17 3.45 -0.95
CA ALA A 51 -4.20 2.72 -0.14
C ALA A 51 -4.87 1.55 0.60
N ASP A 52 -6.01 1.79 1.24
CA ASP A 52 -6.78 0.74 1.94
C ASP A 52 -7.15 -0.40 0.99
N LYS A 53 -7.62 -0.07 -0.22
CA LYS A 53 -7.97 -1.06 -1.24
C LYS A 53 -6.76 -1.88 -1.71
N TYR A 54 -5.60 -1.25 -1.90
CA TYR A 54 -4.37 -1.95 -2.32
C TYR A 54 -3.83 -2.86 -1.23
N MET A 55 -3.87 -2.42 0.03
CA MET A 55 -3.50 -3.24 1.18
C MET A 55 -4.34 -4.52 1.24
N GLN A 56 -5.68 -4.39 1.11
CA GLN A 56 -6.58 -5.54 1.06
C GLN A 56 -6.30 -6.48 -0.12
N MET A 57 -5.94 -5.93 -1.27
CA MET A 57 -5.60 -6.72 -2.45
C MET A 57 -4.28 -7.50 -2.28
N GLU A 58 -3.25 -6.87 -1.70
CA GLU A 58 -1.96 -7.53 -1.41
C GLU A 58 -2.13 -8.62 -0.35
N GLU A 59 -2.84 -8.35 0.75
CA GLU A 59 -3.15 -9.33 1.79
C GLU A 59 -3.90 -10.55 1.23
N LEU A 60 -4.88 -10.32 0.35
CA LEU A 60 -5.63 -11.40 -0.29
C LEU A 60 -4.73 -12.21 -1.23
N ALA A 61 -3.86 -11.56 -2.01
CA ALA A 61 -2.93 -12.24 -2.90
C ALA A 61 -1.96 -13.11 -2.10
N ASP A 62 -1.43 -12.61 -0.99
CA ASP A 62 -0.53 -13.34 -0.10
C ASP A 62 -1.23 -14.55 0.53
N PHE A 63 -2.47 -14.39 0.99
CA PHE A 63 -3.28 -15.50 1.50
C PHE A 63 -3.48 -16.60 0.45
N CYS A 64 -3.85 -16.23 -0.79
CA CYS A 64 -4.00 -17.19 -1.88
C CYS A 64 -2.67 -17.87 -2.24
N ASN A 65 -1.56 -17.15 -2.23
CA ASN A 65 -0.24 -17.71 -2.50
C ASN A 65 0.19 -18.68 -1.41
N GLN A 66 -0.09 -18.39 -0.15
CA GLN A 66 0.20 -19.26 0.99
C GLN A 66 -0.60 -20.56 0.91
N ALA A 67 -1.91 -20.49 0.66
CA ALA A 67 -2.75 -21.69 0.49
C ALA A 67 -2.26 -22.58 -0.68
N ARG A 68 -1.79 -21.97 -1.77
CA ARG A 68 -1.18 -22.70 -2.89
C ARG A 68 0.16 -23.33 -2.52
N ALA A 69 0.98 -22.68 -1.70
CA ALA A 69 2.24 -23.24 -1.25
C ALA A 69 2.02 -24.47 -0.33
N GLU A 70 0.99 -24.43 0.52
CA GLU A 70 0.62 -25.54 1.40
C GLU A 70 0.15 -26.77 0.63
N THR A 71 -0.75 -26.60 -0.34
CA THR A 71 -1.20 -27.71 -1.22
C THR A 71 -0.06 -28.32 -2.05
N VAL A 72 0.91 -27.51 -2.50
CA VAL A 72 2.12 -28.01 -3.18
C VAL A 72 3.05 -28.73 -2.19
N GLY A 73 3.14 -28.29 -0.93
CA GLY A 73 3.91 -28.98 0.10
C GLY A 73 3.34 -30.36 0.47
N GLU A 74 2.01 -30.45 0.62
CA GLU A 74 1.31 -31.69 0.94
C GLU A 74 1.40 -32.73 -0.18
N THR A 75 1.21 -32.31 -1.43
CA THR A 75 1.38 -33.19 -2.60
C THR A 75 2.81 -33.70 -2.71
N LYS A 76 3.81 -32.86 -2.43
CA LYS A 76 5.21 -33.29 -2.35
C LYS A 76 5.45 -34.30 -1.24
N LYS A 77 4.83 -34.15 -0.08
CA LYS A 77 4.99 -35.09 1.04
C LYS A 77 4.39 -36.47 0.72
N LEU A 78 3.28 -36.52 0.00
CA LEU A 78 2.62 -37.78 -0.41
C LEU A 78 3.37 -38.54 -1.51
N MET A 79 4.10 -37.86 -2.40
CA MET A 79 4.88 -38.51 -3.47
C MET A 79 6.25 -39.04 -3.01
N TYR A 80 6.65 -38.78 -1.75
CA TYR A 80 7.87 -39.34 -1.14
C TYR A 80 7.57 -40.37 -0.02
N VAL A 81 6.36 -40.93 0.02
CA VAL A 81 5.97 -42.06 0.89
C VAL A 81 5.79 -43.31 0.04
#